data_AF-A0A381Q0F5-F1
#
_entry.id   AF-A0A381Q0F5-F1
#
_cell.length_a   1.000
_cell.length_b   1.000
_cell.length_c   1.000
_cell.angle_alpha   90.00
_cell.angle_beta   90.00
_cell.angle_gamma   90.00
#
_symmetry.space_group_name_H-M   'P 1'
#
loop_
_entity.id
_entity.type
_entity.pdbx_description
1 polymer ?
#
loop_
_entity_poly.entity_id
_entity_poly.type
_entity_poly.pdbx_seq_one_letter_code
_entity_poly.pdbx_strand_id
1 'polypeptide(L)'
;MEQKMKKILFVLLIISVSLAITSCASTFSKITDSKTNNLIIENSSATGSTLDNSTIEDSHVANSTILSSEILDESKITNNSIIRNSTIENSQISNSTIINRTIINQTITNSKIEGP
;
A
#
# COMPACT_ATOMS: atom_id res chain seq x y z
N MET A 1 48.71 15.67 -5.68
CA MET A 1 47.49 16.02 -6.45
C MET A 1 46.53 14.85 -6.61
N GLU A 2 47.02 13.64 -6.90
CA GLU A 2 46.20 12.45 -7.14
C GLU A 2 45.26 12.06 -5.99
N GLN A 3 45.74 12.04 -4.74
CA GLN A 3 44.90 11.74 -3.57
C GLN A 3 43.77 12.78 -3.35
N LYS A 4 44.04 14.05 -3.62
CA LYS A 4 43.05 15.13 -3.49
C LYS A 4 41.94 14.98 -4.55
N MET A 5 42.30 14.61 -5.77
CA MET A 5 41.34 14.34 -6.85
C MET A 5 40.49 13.09 -6.55
N LYS A 6 41.08 12.01 -6.01
CA LYS A 6 40.33 10.80 -5.60
C LYS A 6 39.27 11.11 -4.54
N LYS A 7 39.59 11.93 -3.53
CA LYS A 7 38.62 12.38 -2.51
C LYS A 7 37.49 13.22 -3.11
N ILE A 8 37.81 14.14 -4.02
CA ILE A 8 36.82 14.97 -4.71
C ILE A 8 35.88 14.11 -5.56
N LEU A 9 36.42 13.14 -6.30
CA LEU A 9 35.64 12.22 -7.13
C LEU A 9 34.72 11.34 -6.27
N PHE A 10 35.19 10.88 -5.11
CA PHE A 10 34.38 10.08 -4.18
C PHE A 10 33.22 10.89 -3.57
N VAL A 11 33.46 12.16 -3.23
CA VAL A 11 32.40 13.05 -2.74
C VAL A 11 31.36 13.31 -3.84
N LEU A 12 31.80 13.57 -5.08
CA LEU A 12 30.90 13.72 -6.23
C LEU A 12 30.08 12.46 -6.49
N LEU A 13 30.68 11.28 -6.33
CA LEU A 13 29.98 10.00 -6.46
C LEU A 13 28.87 9.87 -5.41
N ILE A 14 29.16 10.13 -4.13
CA ILE A 14 28.15 10.08 -3.06
C ILE A 14 27.00 11.06 -3.32
N ILE A 15 27.32 12.29 -3.74
CA ILE A 15 26.30 13.30 -4.08
C ILE A 15 25.45 12.82 -5.25
N SER A 16 26.07 12.30 -6.32
CA SER A 16 25.33 11.79 -7.49
C SER A 16 24.41 10.61 -7.14
N VAL A 17 24.88 9.68 -6.29
CA VAL A 17 24.10 8.53 -5.83
C VAL A 17 22.95 8.97 -4.94
N SER A 18 23.18 9.90 -4.01
CA SER A 18 22.11 10.42 -3.14
C SER A 18 21.05 11.22 -3.90
N LEU A 19 21.44 12.01 -4.91
CA LEU A 19 20.50 12.65 -5.83
C LEU A 19 19.71 11.63 -6.66
N ALA A 20 20.35 10.54 -7.11
CA ALA A 20 19.67 9.48 -7.86
C ALA A 20 18.68 8.66 -7.01
N ILE A 21 19.01 8.40 -5.74
CA ILE A 21 18.11 7.67 -4.82
C ILE A 21 16.89 8.53 -4.49
N THR A 22 17.08 9.83 -4.27
CA THR A 22 15.96 10.75 -4.00
C THR A 22 15.08 10.98 -5.23
N SER A 23 15.62 10.92 -6.46
CA SER A 23 14.81 11.01 -7.67
C SER A 23 14.03 9.74 -8.01
N CYS A 24 14.50 8.56 -7.56
CA CYS A 24 13.78 7.29 -7.69
C CYS A 24 12.79 7.02 -6.55
N ALA A 25 12.77 7.83 -5.48
CA ALA A 25 11.81 7.73 -4.39
C ALA A 25 10.42 8.29 -4.76
N SER A 26 9.97 8.08 -6.00
CA SER A 26 8.58 8.30 -6.37
C SER A 26 7.72 7.25 -5.66
N THR A 27 6.80 7.74 -4.85
CA THR A 27 5.98 7.14 -3.78
C THR A 27 5.14 5.91 -4.11
N PHE A 28 5.30 5.29 -5.27
CA PHE A 28 4.55 4.11 -5.67
C PHE A 28 5.30 2.82 -5.31
N SER A 29 4.76 2.07 -4.36
CA SER A 29 5.22 0.72 -4.02
C SER A 29 4.34 -0.35 -4.66
N LYS A 30 4.96 -1.45 -5.08
CA LYS A 30 4.24 -2.66 -5.51
C LYS A 30 4.54 -3.80 -4.56
N ILE A 31 3.50 -4.28 -3.89
CA ILE A 31 3.55 -5.41 -2.95
C ILE A 31 2.92 -6.61 -3.65
N THR A 32 3.60 -7.75 -3.67
CA THR A 32 3.12 -8.95 -4.36
C THR A 32 3.46 -10.19 -3.54
N ASP A 33 2.49 -11.08 -3.37
CA ASP A 33 2.62 -12.37 -2.68
C ASP A 33 3.33 -12.27 -1.32
N SER A 34 3.02 -11.21 -0.57
CA SER A 34 3.72 -10.83 0.65
C SER A 34 2.81 -10.86 1.87
N LYS A 35 3.40 -11.06 3.06
CA LYS A 35 2.73 -10.83 4.33
C LYS A 35 3.37 -9.63 5.02
N THR A 36 2.57 -8.61 5.30
CA THR A 36 3.01 -7.37 5.94
C THR A 36 2.24 -7.15 7.24
N ASN A 37 2.87 -6.47 8.19
CA ASN A 37 2.26 -6.08 9.46
C ASN A 37 2.69 -4.63 9.76
N ASN A 38 1.75 -3.79 10.18
CA ASN A 38 1.99 -2.37 10.51
C ASN A 38 2.60 -1.57 9.35
N LEU A 39 2.11 -1.81 8.13
CA LEU A 39 2.58 -1.12 6.92
C LEU A 39 1.62 0.00 6.51
N ILE A 40 2.17 1.13 6.08
CA ILE A 40 1.45 2.21 5.39
C ILE A 40 1.62 2.01 3.88
N ILE A 41 0.50 2.00 3.15
CA ILE A 41 0.43 1.80 1.71
C ILE A 41 -0.31 3.01 1.12
N GLU A 42 0.45 3.98 0.64
CA GLU A 42 -0.06 5.21 0.03
C GLU A 42 0.27 5.22 -1.46
N ASN A 43 -0.68 5.64 -2.30
CA ASN A 43 -0.44 5.80 -3.75
C ASN A 43 0.20 4.56 -4.40
N SER A 44 -0.25 3.37 -4.02
CA SER A 44 0.51 2.12 -4.24
C SER A 44 -0.40 0.97 -4.65
N SER A 45 0.20 -0.22 -4.87
CA SER A 45 -0.55 -1.42 -5.18
C SER A 45 -0.12 -2.64 -4.37
N ALA A 46 -1.09 -3.49 -4.00
CA ALA A 46 -0.84 -4.79 -3.39
C ALA A 46 -1.64 -5.90 -4.09
N THR A 47 -1.02 -7.05 -4.32
CA THR A 47 -1.69 -8.20 -4.94
C THR A 47 -1.26 -9.51 -4.29
N GLY A 48 -2.18 -10.46 -4.12
CA GLY A 48 -1.85 -11.78 -3.56
C GLY A 48 -1.33 -11.73 -2.11
N SER A 49 -1.59 -10.64 -1.40
CA SER A 49 -0.89 -10.32 -0.16
C SER A 49 -1.78 -10.42 1.07
N THR A 50 -1.17 -10.54 2.24
CA THR A 50 -1.83 -10.38 3.54
C THR A 50 -1.33 -9.09 4.18
N LEU A 51 -2.25 -8.16 4.43
CA LEU A 51 -1.99 -6.84 5.00
C LEU A 51 -2.64 -6.79 6.38
N ASP A 52 -1.83 -6.76 7.44
CA ASP A 52 -2.31 -6.82 8.82
C ASP A 52 -1.94 -5.53 9.58
N ASN A 53 -2.90 -4.94 10.29
CA ASN A 53 -2.74 -3.67 10.99
C ASN A 53 -2.16 -2.57 10.09
N SER A 54 -2.62 -2.50 8.84
CA SER A 54 -2.10 -1.58 7.82
C SER A 54 -3.02 -0.38 7.61
N THR A 55 -2.45 0.71 7.10
CA THR A 55 -3.20 1.85 6.55
C THR A 55 -3.03 1.82 5.03
N ILE A 56 -4.14 1.83 4.29
CA ILE A 56 -4.20 1.76 2.84
C ILE A 56 -4.93 3.00 2.34
N GLU A 57 -4.23 3.88 1.64
CA GLU A 57 -4.72 5.19 1.20
C GLU A 57 -4.40 5.40 -0.28
N ASP A 58 -5.38 5.87 -1.06
CA ASP A 58 -5.30 6.07 -2.52
C ASP A 58 -4.59 4.92 -3.26
N SER A 59 -4.94 3.69 -2.88
CA SER A 59 -4.20 2.50 -3.27
C SER A 59 -5.09 1.40 -3.85
N HIS A 60 -4.49 0.57 -4.70
CA HIS A 60 -5.18 -0.57 -5.29
C HIS A 60 -4.76 -1.89 -4.67
N VAL A 61 -5.72 -2.62 -4.09
CA VAL A 61 -5.48 -3.94 -3.52
C VAL A 61 -6.36 -4.98 -4.21
N ALA A 62 -5.75 -6.06 -4.68
CA ALA A 62 -6.44 -7.12 -5.41
C ALA A 62 -6.06 -8.50 -4.86
N ASN A 63 -7.01 -9.45 -4.85
CA ASN A 63 -6.76 -10.84 -4.44
C ASN A 63 -5.96 -10.96 -3.15
N SER A 64 -6.33 -10.17 -2.14
CA SER A 64 -5.54 -10.02 -0.91
C SER A 64 -6.43 -10.14 0.32
N THR A 65 -5.81 -10.45 1.46
CA THR A 65 -6.46 -10.46 2.76
C THR A 65 -6.02 -9.23 3.55
N ILE A 66 -6.98 -8.46 4.04
CA ILE A 66 -6.78 -7.22 4.81
C ILE A 66 -7.39 -7.44 6.19
N LEU A 67 -6.59 -7.31 7.24
CA LEU A 67 -6.95 -7.61 8.63
C LEU A 67 -6.69 -6.40 9.52
N SER A 68 -7.66 -6.04 10.37
CA SER A 68 -7.48 -5.02 11.41
C SER A 68 -6.91 -3.70 10.89
N SER A 69 -7.30 -3.31 9.67
CA SER A 69 -6.65 -2.24 8.91
C SER A 69 -7.60 -1.07 8.64
N GLU A 70 -7.05 0.03 8.14
CA GLU A 70 -7.78 1.19 7.65
C GLU A 70 -7.65 1.26 6.13
N ILE A 71 -8.78 1.42 5.44
CA ILE A 71 -8.86 1.58 3.98
C ILE A 71 -9.51 2.93 3.71
N LEU A 72 -8.75 3.87 3.20
CA LEU A 72 -9.08 5.30 3.13
C LEU A 72 -8.93 5.83 1.70
N ASP A 73 -9.55 6.98 1.46
CA ASP A 73 -9.34 7.90 0.34
C ASP A 73 -9.16 7.24 -1.03
N GLU A 74 -10.27 7.08 -1.75
CA GLU A 74 -10.35 6.55 -3.13
C GLU A 74 -9.72 5.15 -3.35
N SER A 75 -9.32 4.46 -2.27
CA SER A 75 -8.75 3.13 -2.34
C SER A 75 -9.70 2.14 -3.02
N LYS A 76 -9.11 1.21 -3.77
CA LYS A 76 -9.83 0.23 -4.60
C LYS A 76 -9.48 -1.18 -4.18
N ILE A 77 -10.43 -1.89 -3.57
CA ILE A 77 -10.26 -3.28 -3.15
C ILE A 77 -11.07 -4.21 -4.05
N THR A 78 -10.40 -5.16 -4.73
CA THR A 78 -11.03 -5.97 -5.79
C THR A 78 -10.61 -7.45 -5.77
N ASN A 79 -11.16 -8.23 -6.70
CA ASN A 79 -10.69 -9.57 -7.08
C ASN A 79 -10.63 -10.57 -5.92
N ASN A 80 -11.78 -10.93 -5.35
CA ASN A 80 -11.91 -11.90 -4.25
C ASN A 80 -11.11 -11.53 -3.00
N SER A 81 -10.87 -10.24 -2.76
CA SER A 81 -10.22 -9.81 -1.54
C SER A 81 -11.10 -10.05 -0.32
N ILE A 82 -10.46 -10.27 0.82
CA ILE A 82 -11.10 -10.50 2.11
C ILE A 82 -10.71 -9.35 3.04
N ILE A 83 -11.69 -8.65 3.59
CA ILE A 83 -11.49 -7.56 4.55
C ILE A 83 -12.12 -7.98 5.87
N ARG A 84 -11.36 -7.96 6.97
CA ARG A 84 -11.88 -8.30 8.30
C ARG A 84 -11.47 -7.28 9.36
N ASN A 85 -12.36 -7.00 10.31
CA ASN A 85 -12.06 -6.18 11.49
C ASN A 85 -11.51 -4.78 11.13
N SER A 86 -11.92 -4.25 9.97
CA SER A 86 -11.28 -3.07 9.36
C SER A 86 -12.25 -1.90 9.25
N THR A 87 -11.71 -0.68 9.22
CA THR A 87 -12.44 0.54 8.90
C THR A 87 -12.26 0.84 7.42
N ILE A 88 -13.35 1.20 6.76
CA ILE A 88 -13.36 1.52 5.34
C ILE A 88 -14.05 2.87 5.16
N GLU A 89 -13.33 3.86 4.65
CA GLU A 89 -13.83 5.20 4.36
C GLU A 89 -13.48 5.68 2.93
N ASN A 90 -14.37 6.44 2.29
CA ASN A 90 -14.26 7.03 0.95
C ASN A 90 -13.63 6.14 -0.16
N SER A 91 -13.93 4.84 -0.19
CA SER A 91 -13.29 3.81 -1.00
C SER A 91 -14.28 3.01 -1.86
N GLN A 92 -13.75 2.31 -2.86
CA GLN A 92 -14.49 1.43 -3.77
C GLN A 92 -14.13 -0.03 -3.52
N ILE A 93 -15.13 -0.88 -3.30
CA ILE A 93 -14.93 -2.30 -3.10
C ILE A 93 -15.76 -3.08 -4.12
N SER A 94 -15.14 -4.04 -4.79
CA SER A 94 -15.83 -4.94 -5.71
C SER A 94 -15.41 -6.39 -5.54
N ASN A 95 -16.33 -7.32 -5.81
CA ASN A 95 -16.03 -8.76 -5.85
C ASN A 95 -15.26 -9.25 -4.61
N SER A 96 -15.66 -8.81 -3.40
CA SER A 96 -14.89 -9.05 -2.17
C SER A 96 -15.78 -9.58 -1.05
N THR A 97 -15.15 -10.10 0.01
CA THR A 97 -15.83 -10.48 1.25
C THR A 97 -15.42 -9.53 2.36
N ILE A 98 -16.39 -8.93 3.06
CA ILE A 98 -16.16 -7.90 4.08
C ILE A 98 -16.83 -8.33 5.38
N ILE A 99 -16.06 -8.44 6.46
CA ILE A 99 -16.50 -9.05 7.73
C ILE A 99 -16.13 -8.15 8.91
N ASN A 100 -17.04 -7.97 9.88
CA ASN A 100 -16.80 -7.22 11.12
C ASN A 100 -16.16 -5.85 10.87
N ARG A 101 -16.86 -4.91 10.25
CA ARG A 101 -16.26 -3.70 9.71
C ARG A 101 -17.00 -2.43 10.09
N THR A 102 -16.33 -1.30 9.96
CA THR A 102 -16.93 0.03 9.90
C THR A 102 -16.89 0.53 8.45
N ILE A 103 -18.01 1.03 7.91
CA ILE A 103 -18.13 1.48 6.50
C ILE A 103 -18.73 2.88 6.49
N ILE A 104 -18.04 3.83 5.86
CA ILE A 104 -18.46 5.24 5.74
C ILE A 104 -18.25 5.70 4.29
N ASN A 105 -19.28 6.27 3.64
CA ASN A 105 -19.19 6.88 2.30
C ASN A 105 -18.65 5.97 1.16
N GLN A 106 -19.07 4.70 1.13
CA GLN A 106 -18.49 3.71 0.21
C GLN A 106 -19.33 3.35 -0.99
N THR A 107 -18.66 2.95 -2.06
CA THR A 107 -19.27 2.18 -3.16
C THR A 107 -18.87 0.72 -3.05
N ILE A 108 -19.84 -0.17 -2.83
CA ILE A 108 -19.61 -1.61 -2.71
C ILE A 108 -20.47 -2.36 -3.73
N THR A 109 -19.83 -3.14 -4.61
CA THR A 109 -20.52 -3.91 -5.67
C THR A 109 -20.11 -5.38 -5.65
N ASN A 110 -21.01 -6.28 -6.03
CA ASN A 110 -20.74 -7.73 -6.15
C ASN A 110 -20.00 -8.35 -4.95
N SER A 111 -20.24 -7.84 -3.74
CA SER A 111 -19.47 -8.21 -2.56
C SER A 111 -20.36 -8.84 -1.50
N LYS A 112 -19.82 -9.82 -0.78
CA LYS A 112 -20.46 -10.40 0.40
C LYS A 112 -20.13 -9.56 1.61
N ILE A 113 -21.14 -9.22 2.39
CA ILE A 113 -21.00 -8.40 3.56
C ILE A 113 -21.57 -9.16 4.77
N GLU A 114 -20.72 -9.43 5.75
CA GLU A 114 -21.07 -10.14 6.98
C GLU A 114 -20.71 -9.27 8.20
N GLY A 115 -21.58 -9.24 9.20
CA GLY A 115 -21.29 -8.61 10.48
C GLY A 115 -20.93 -9.66 11.54
N PRO A 116 -20.56 -9.22 12.75
CA PRO A 116 -21.11 -9.90 13.90
C PRO A 116 -22.64 -9.88 13.86
#